data_AF-A0A177CXQ4-F1
#
_entry.id   AF-A0A177CXQ4-F1
#
_cell.length_a   1.000
_cell.length_b   1.000
_cell.length_c   1.000
_cell.angle_alpha   90.00
_cell.angle_beta   90.00
_cell.angle_gamma   90.00
#
_symmetry.space_group_name_H-M   'P 1'
#
loop_
_entity.id
_entity.type
_entity.pdbx_description
1 polymer ?
#
loop_
_entity_poly.entity_id
_entity_poly.type
_entity_poly.pdbx_seq_one_letter_code
_entity_poly.pdbx_strand_id
1 'polypeptide(L)'
;MATPATPSRILPKSNFHNANAATNTGVSIAPDAESKGASLAYQRNNDFEHPDHVIPPPDYTGFENLVIVCCHGIFHPDASSPDFPLYSPHDENNWYLADFQKSNPETGKPGEQETFLAHALAGIDALIGELSPDVPNRTLLVMSGGSTKPSLTPLSEARSYYHAALAHELAEGNRGGGRTYQLFSKGRILLEEHAADSFQNLLFSILLFRQTTGRYPKQIRVITHAFKARRFLDLHAPSIRWPSERIQVQGIDPVMSGAEREQTIRGEEKHGFAPWLQDQLGTGDFLASKRRNRGWDEQVAEQLAEGLEVSAKEVVKGTVPEHLPWESTVV
;
A
#
# COMPACT_ATOMS: atom_id res chain seq x y z
N MET A 1 -11.54 12.03 -32.11
CA MET A 1 -10.89 13.35 -31.97
C MET A 1 -10.63 13.59 -30.49
N ALA A 2 -9.48 14.20 -30.22
CA ALA A 2 -8.82 14.55 -28.95
C ALA A 2 -9.62 14.67 -27.64
N THR A 3 -9.00 14.15 -26.57
CA THR A 3 -9.03 14.53 -25.13
C THR A 3 -8.55 15.99 -24.92
N PRO A 4 -8.74 16.70 -23.76
CA PRO A 4 -8.30 16.22 -22.43
C PRO A 4 -8.98 16.70 -21.11
N ALA A 5 -8.61 15.97 -20.04
CA ALA A 5 -8.30 16.35 -18.64
C ALA A 5 -9.40 16.82 -17.63
N THR A 6 -9.72 15.91 -16.69
CA THR A 6 -9.64 15.91 -15.18
C THR A 6 -9.51 17.23 -14.39
N PRO A 7 -9.65 17.25 -13.03
CA PRO A 7 -10.78 16.98 -12.12
C PRO A 7 -11.12 18.22 -11.23
N SER A 8 -12.23 18.20 -10.47
CA SER A 8 -12.36 19.06 -9.28
C SER A 8 -12.87 18.25 -8.09
N ARG A 9 -11.95 17.87 -7.20
CA ARG A 9 -12.25 17.42 -5.84
C ARG A 9 -12.41 18.67 -4.97
N ILE A 10 -13.66 19.02 -4.66
CA ILE A 10 -13.96 19.93 -3.57
C ILE A 10 -13.73 19.14 -2.27
N LEU A 11 -12.72 19.53 -1.49
CA LEU A 11 -12.55 19.05 -0.12
C LEU A 11 -13.66 19.64 0.77
N PRO A 12 -14.31 18.87 1.65
CA PRO A 12 -15.26 19.42 2.62
C PRO A 12 -14.55 20.30 3.65
N LYS A 13 -15.15 21.46 3.96
CA LYS A 13 -14.69 22.38 5.01
C LYS A 13 -14.88 21.75 6.39
N SER A 14 -13.82 21.70 7.20
CA SER A 14 -13.89 21.30 8.60
C SER A 14 -14.60 22.38 9.43
N ASN A 15 -15.69 21.99 10.11
CA ASN A 15 -16.35 22.81 11.11
C ASN A 15 -15.98 22.28 12.50
N PHE A 16 -14.91 22.80 13.07
CA PHE A 16 -14.67 22.69 14.51
C PHE A 16 -14.38 24.07 15.08
N HIS A 17 -15.40 24.70 15.65
CA HIS A 17 -15.28 25.55 16.84
C HIS A 17 -16.63 25.71 17.54
N ASN A 18 -16.59 25.47 18.86
CA ASN A 18 -17.51 25.92 19.92
C ASN A 18 -18.67 25.01 20.33
N ALA A 19 -18.49 24.34 21.49
CA ALA A 19 -19.38 24.48 22.63
C ALA A 19 -18.73 23.89 23.92
N ASN A 20 -17.92 24.70 24.61
CA ASN A 20 -17.74 24.55 26.05
C ASN A 20 -18.83 25.38 26.74
N ALA A 21 -19.84 24.71 27.29
CA ALA A 21 -20.80 25.32 28.21
C ALA A 21 -20.45 24.88 29.63
N ALA A 22 -19.64 25.68 30.33
CA ALA A 22 -19.52 25.63 31.78
C ALA A 22 -20.28 26.82 32.38
N THR A 23 -21.16 26.49 33.31
CA THR A 23 -22.12 27.33 34.03
C THR A 23 -21.51 28.51 34.78
N ASN A 24 -22.14 29.67 34.65
CA ASN A 24 -21.92 30.87 35.45
C ASN A 24 -22.20 30.65 36.95
N THR A 25 -21.25 31.01 37.81
CA THR A 25 -21.51 31.55 39.15
C THR A 25 -20.55 32.70 39.42
N GLY A 26 -21.11 33.87 39.69
CA GLY A 26 -20.39 35.15 39.66
C GLY A 26 -19.52 35.45 40.88
N VAL A 27 -18.51 36.29 40.65
CA VAL A 27 -17.92 37.19 41.64
C VAL A 27 -17.53 38.48 40.92
N SER A 28 -17.95 39.60 41.50
CA SER A 28 -17.75 40.98 41.04
C SER A 28 -16.30 41.45 41.22
N ILE A 29 -15.69 42.03 40.18
CA ILE A 29 -14.47 42.85 40.30
C ILE A 29 -14.69 44.16 39.55
N ALA A 30 -14.53 45.29 40.25
CA ALA A 30 -14.57 46.65 39.73
C ALA A 30 -13.23 47.03 39.07
N PRO A 31 -13.21 48.06 38.20
CA PRO A 31 -12.26 48.21 37.10
C PRO A 31 -11.02 49.00 37.53
N ASP A 32 -9.86 48.76 36.89
CA ASP A 32 -8.93 49.84 36.56
C ASP A 32 -7.82 49.46 35.56
N ALA A 33 -7.47 50.47 34.77
CA ALA A 33 -6.25 50.70 33.99
C ALA A 33 -6.05 49.96 32.66
N GLU A 34 -6.26 50.76 31.60
CA GLU A 34 -5.92 50.56 30.20
C GLU A 34 -4.49 50.03 29.97
N SER A 35 -4.35 48.96 29.18
CA SER A 35 -3.19 48.80 28.30
C SER A 35 -3.67 48.82 26.85
N LYS A 36 -3.19 49.80 26.08
CA LYS A 36 -3.45 49.94 24.65
C LYS A 36 -2.74 48.81 23.89
N GLY A 37 -3.34 47.63 23.87
CA GLY A 37 -3.03 46.60 22.89
C GLY A 37 -3.74 46.98 21.59
N ALA A 38 -3.00 47.52 20.62
CA ALA A 38 -3.52 47.66 19.27
C ALA A 38 -3.96 46.27 18.78
N SER A 39 -5.27 46.06 18.74
CA SER A 39 -5.86 44.92 18.05
C SER A 39 -5.46 45.06 16.58
N LEU A 40 -4.43 44.30 16.17
CA LEU A 40 -4.29 43.92 14.78
C LEU A 40 -5.52 43.07 14.47
N ALA A 41 -6.61 43.74 14.09
CA ALA A 41 -7.76 43.10 13.51
C ALA A 41 -7.22 42.26 12.36
N TYR A 42 -7.25 40.93 12.52
CA TYR A 42 -6.95 40.00 11.45
C TYR A 42 -8.04 40.22 10.41
N GLN A 43 -7.79 41.14 9.48
CA GLN A 43 -8.62 41.32 8.31
C GLN A 43 -8.47 40.03 7.53
N ARG A 44 -9.44 39.13 7.71
CA ARG A 44 -9.58 37.96 6.86
C ARG A 44 -9.88 38.51 5.48
N ASN A 45 -8.84 38.60 4.66
CA ASN A 45 -8.95 39.12 3.31
C ASN A 45 -9.73 38.07 2.52
N ASN A 46 -11.06 38.19 2.51
CA ASN A 46 -11.95 37.26 1.83
C ASN A 46 -11.74 37.28 0.30
N ASP A 47 -10.99 38.27 -0.20
CA ASP A 47 -10.63 38.48 -1.60
C ASP A 47 -9.22 37.93 -1.92
N PHE A 48 -8.52 37.30 -0.97
CA PHE A 48 -7.25 36.63 -1.27
C PHE A 48 -7.53 35.28 -1.92
N GLU A 49 -7.58 35.27 -3.25
CA GLU A 49 -7.48 34.04 -4.03
C GLU A 49 -6.04 33.53 -3.95
N HIS A 50 -5.86 32.35 -3.36
CA HIS A 50 -4.59 31.65 -3.46
C HIS A 50 -4.33 31.40 -4.95
N PRO A 51 -3.21 31.87 -5.51
CA PRO A 51 -2.85 31.50 -6.87
C PRO A 51 -2.76 29.98 -6.96
N ASP A 52 -3.13 29.41 -8.11
CA ASP A 52 -2.98 27.99 -8.37
C ASP A 52 -1.53 27.58 -8.13
N HIS A 53 -1.25 27.02 -6.96
CA HIS A 53 0.03 26.44 -6.65
C HIS A 53 0.09 25.09 -7.35
N VAL A 54 0.64 25.09 -8.56
CA VAL A 54 0.95 23.85 -9.27
C VAL A 54 2.07 23.15 -8.50
N ILE A 55 1.72 22.13 -7.72
CA ILE A 55 2.71 21.20 -7.18
C ILE A 55 3.28 20.47 -8.39
N PRO A 56 4.58 20.65 -8.73
CA PRO A 56 5.16 19.96 -9.85
C PRO A 56 5.03 18.44 -9.63
N PRO A 57 4.74 17.66 -10.68
CA PRO A 57 4.68 16.22 -10.55
C PRO A 57 6.02 15.69 -10.01
N PRO A 58 6.03 14.61 -9.22
CA PRO A 58 7.27 14.02 -8.74
C PRO A 58 8.20 13.65 -9.90
N ASP A 59 9.49 13.94 -9.75
CA ASP A 59 10.51 13.50 -10.70
C ASP A 59 10.93 12.07 -10.40
N TYR A 60 10.60 11.16 -11.32
CA TYR A 60 10.95 9.75 -11.24
C TYR A 60 12.23 9.40 -12.02
N THR A 61 12.98 10.40 -12.46
CA THR A 61 14.25 10.20 -13.15
C THR A 61 15.25 9.50 -12.22
N GLY A 62 15.75 8.35 -12.68
CA GLY A 62 16.81 7.62 -11.99
C GLY A 62 16.30 6.51 -11.06
N PHE A 63 15.00 6.43 -10.78
CA PHE A 63 14.45 5.28 -10.07
C PHE A 63 14.68 4.00 -10.87
N GLU A 64 15.18 2.97 -10.20
CA GLU A 64 15.56 1.70 -10.83
C GLU A 64 15.28 0.48 -9.95
N ASN A 65 14.94 0.66 -8.67
CA ASN A 65 14.65 -0.44 -7.75
C ASN A 65 13.17 -0.40 -7.33
N LEU A 66 12.56 -1.58 -7.25
CA LEU A 66 11.18 -1.76 -6.81
C LEU A 66 11.15 -2.64 -5.56
N VAL A 67 10.57 -2.12 -4.48
CA VAL A 67 10.17 -2.91 -3.32
C VAL A 67 8.67 -3.13 -3.41
N ILE A 68 8.23 -4.38 -3.26
CA ILE A 68 6.81 -4.76 -3.29
C ILE A 68 6.45 -5.29 -1.91
N VAL A 69 5.45 -4.71 -1.26
CA VAL A 69 4.79 -5.32 -0.10
C VAL A 69 3.54 -6.02 -0.59
N CYS A 70 3.51 -7.34 -0.51
CA CYS A 70 2.34 -8.14 -0.83
C CYS A 70 1.35 -8.08 0.34
N CYS A 71 0.26 -7.36 0.14
CA CYS A 71 -0.74 -7.17 1.18
C CYS A 71 -1.62 -8.41 1.34
N HIS A 72 -2.08 -8.62 2.57
CA HIS A 72 -3.03 -9.64 2.98
C HIS A 72 -3.77 -9.15 4.23
N GLY A 73 -5.09 -9.34 4.29
CA GLY A 73 -5.83 -8.75 5.41
C GLY A 73 -6.07 -7.26 5.20
N ILE A 74 -6.99 -6.67 5.98
CA ILE A 74 -7.37 -5.25 5.83
C ILE A 74 -7.41 -4.60 7.20
N PHE A 75 -6.54 -3.61 7.44
CA PHE A 75 -6.72 -2.68 8.56
C PHE A 75 -7.87 -1.72 8.21
N HIS A 76 -9.02 -1.91 8.87
CA HIS A 76 -10.26 -1.24 8.48
C HIS A 76 -10.43 0.22 8.91
N PRO A 77 -9.70 0.76 9.91
CA PRO A 77 -9.79 2.19 10.24
C PRO A 77 -9.45 3.10 9.05
N ASP A 78 -10.28 4.13 8.86
CA ASP A 78 -10.12 5.10 7.79
C ASP A 78 -9.28 6.29 8.25
N ALA A 79 -8.16 6.54 7.56
CA ALA A 79 -7.29 7.69 7.81
C ALA A 79 -7.98 9.05 7.66
N SER A 80 -9.14 9.12 7.00
CA SER A 80 -9.95 10.33 6.91
C SER A 80 -10.75 10.64 8.17
N SER A 81 -10.90 9.66 9.08
CA SER A 81 -11.72 9.78 10.28
C SER A 81 -10.99 10.53 11.41
N PRO A 82 -11.66 11.44 12.15
CA PRO A 82 -11.01 12.18 13.25
C PRO A 82 -10.59 11.29 14.42
N ASP A 83 -11.19 10.12 14.58
CA ASP A 83 -10.83 9.11 15.58
C ASP A 83 -9.76 8.13 15.10
N PHE A 84 -9.27 8.24 13.86
CA PHE A 84 -8.22 7.39 13.31
C PHE A 84 -7.00 7.21 14.24
N PRO A 85 -6.48 8.27 14.89
CA PRO A 85 -5.34 8.13 15.81
C PRO A 85 -5.63 7.29 17.06
N LEU A 86 -6.89 6.94 17.34
CA LEU A 86 -7.29 6.10 18.47
C LEU A 86 -7.23 4.59 18.14
N TYR A 87 -7.11 4.23 16.85
CA TYR A 87 -7.06 2.85 16.43
C TYR A 87 -5.62 2.37 16.25
N SER A 88 -5.22 1.43 17.10
CA SER A 88 -3.89 0.82 17.01
C SER A 88 -3.87 -0.27 15.93
N PRO A 89 -2.88 -0.27 15.01
CA PRO A 89 -2.67 -1.38 14.08
C PRO A 89 -2.17 -2.66 14.78
N HIS A 90 -1.78 -2.59 16.04
CA HIS A 90 -1.41 -3.76 16.86
C HIS A 90 -2.63 -4.51 17.43
N ASP A 91 -3.80 -3.85 17.47
CA ASP A 91 -5.04 -4.48 17.92
C ASP A 91 -5.69 -5.28 16.79
N GLU A 92 -5.81 -6.59 16.98
CA GLU A 92 -6.41 -7.52 16.02
C GLU A 92 -7.84 -7.12 15.60
N ASN A 93 -8.61 -6.50 16.49
CA ASN A 93 -10.00 -6.08 16.21
C ASN A 93 -10.09 -4.99 15.13
N ASN A 94 -8.98 -4.30 14.87
CA ASN A 94 -8.89 -3.31 13.80
C ASN A 94 -8.58 -3.92 12.43
N TRP A 95 -8.57 -5.26 12.32
CA TRP A 95 -8.24 -5.97 11.09
C TRP A 95 -9.32 -6.96 10.66
N TYR A 96 -9.63 -6.97 9.36
CA TYR A 96 -10.35 -8.07 8.72
C TYR A 96 -9.38 -9.18 8.32
N LEU A 97 -9.25 -10.16 9.22
CA LEU A 97 -8.43 -11.35 9.08
C LEU A 97 -9.26 -12.56 8.63
N ALA A 98 -8.68 -13.42 7.80
CA ALA A 98 -9.22 -14.76 7.58
C ALA A 98 -9.07 -15.61 8.85
N ASP A 99 -9.88 -16.66 9.01
CA ASP A 99 -9.92 -17.42 10.27
C ASP A 99 -8.57 -18.03 10.65
N PHE A 100 -7.80 -18.50 9.68
CA PHE A 100 -6.45 -19.04 9.94
C PHE A 100 -5.43 -17.95 10.32
N GLN A 101 -5.73 -16.67 10.12
CA GLN A 101 -4.85 -15.53 10.43
C GLN A 101 -5.12 -14.94 11.82
N LYS A 102 -6.26 -15.26 12.43
CA LYS A 102 -6.65 -14.77 13.76
C LYS A 102 -5.83 -15.43 14.85
N SER A 103 -5.77 -14.78 16.01
CA SER A 103 -5.24 -15.40 17.21
C SER A 103 -6.07 -16.63 17.61
N ASN A 104 -5.39 -17.61 18.20
CA ASN A 104 -6.03 -18.78 18.78
C ASN A 104 -5.56 -18.95 20.23
N PRO A 105 -6.40 -18.63 21.22
CA PRO A 105 -6.07 -18.77 22.64
C PRO A 105 -5.76 -20.22 23.07
N GLU A 106 -6.34 -21.21 22.40
CA GLU A 106 -6.13 -22.64 22.74
C GLU A 106 -4.73 -23.11 22.33
N THR A 107 -4.21 -22.63 21.20
CA THR A 107 -2.85 -22.96 20.73
C THR A 107 -1.81 -21.93 21.14
N GLY A 108 -2.23 -20.78 21.65
CA GLY A 108 -1.37 -19.63 21.93
C GLY A 108 -0.89 -18.90 20.66
N LYS A 109 -1.51 -19.16 19.50
CA LYS A 109 -1.18 -18.49 18.25
C LYS A 109 -1.52 -17.00 18.35
N PRO A 110 -0.57 -16.08 18.12
CA PRO A 110 -0.89 -14.66 17.95
C PRO A 110 -1.54 -14.42 16.58
N GLY A 111 -2.35 -13.37 16.49
CA GLY A 111 -2.90 -12.93 15.21
C GLY A 111 -1.82 -12.41 14.26
N GLU A 112 -2.07 -12.53 12.96
CA GLU A 112 -1.11 -12.13 11.92
C GLU A 112 -1.06 -10.61 11.67
N GLN A 113 -1.87 -9.80 12.35
CA GLN A 113 -1.86 -8.33 12.19
C GLN A 113 -0.47 -7.72 12.45
N GLU A 114 0.26 -8.24 13.43
CA GLU A 114 1.64 -7.82 13.72
C GLU A 114 2.57 -8.11 12.56
N THR A 115 2.36 -9.24 11.87
CA THR A 115 3.14 -9.62 10.69
C THR A 115 2.82 -8.71 9.50
N PHE A 116 1.56 -8.36 9.31
CA PHE A 116 1.13 -7.45 8.23
C PHE A 116 1.65 -6.03 8.44
N LEU A 117 1.61 -5.54 9.69
CA LEU A 117 2.26 -4.28 10.03
C LEU A 117 3.78 -4.36 9.81
N ALA A 118 4.44 -5.44 10.24
CA ALA A 118 5.87 -5.64 10.01
C ALA A 118 6.24 -5.66 8.52
N HIS A 119 5.39 -6.23 7.65
CA HIS A 119 5.58 -6.16 6.19
C HIS A 119 5.55 -4.72 5.69
N ALA A 120 4.55 -3.93 6.10
CA ALA A 120 4.42 -2.53 5.71
C ALA A 120 5.62 -1.69 6.17
N LEU A 121 6.03 -1.85 7.44
CA LEU A 121 7.18 -1.13 8.01
C LEU A 121 8.49 -1.54 7.35
N ALA A 122 8.71 -2.83 7.06
CA ALA A 122 9.89 -3.29 6.34
C ALA A 122 9.99 -2.69 4.92
N GLY A 123 8.85 -2.47 4.26
CA GLY A 123 8.81 -1.77 2.98
C GLY A 123 9.22 -0.31 3.08
N ILE A 124 8.77 0.38 4.13
CA ILE A 124 9.12 1.78 4.42
C ILE A 124 10.60 1.89 4.78
N ASP A 125 11.12 0.97 5.60
CA ASP A 125 12.53 0.92 6.00
C ASP A 125 13.46 0.72 4.80
N ALA A 126 13.03 -0.05 3.79
CA ALA A 126 13.79 -0.24 2.56
C ALA A 126 13.95 1.05 1.72
N LEU A 127 13.13 2.09 1.97
CA LEU A 127 13.30 3.42 1.38
C LEU A 127 14.27 4.32 2.15
N ILE A 128 14.69 3.90 3.35
CA ILE A 128 15.53 4.67 4.26
C ILE A 128 16.93 4.04 4.36
N GLY A 129 17.03 2.72 4.24
CA GLY A 129 18.28 1.97 4.35
C GLY A 129 19.28 2.19 3.20
N GLU A 130 20.54 2.38 3.60
CA GLU A 130 21.79 2.21 2.82
C GLU A 130 22.15 3.19 1.70
N LEU A 131 21.88 4.47 1.83
CA LEU A 131 22.62 5.44 1.03
C LEU A 131 23.12 6.58 1.89
N SER A 132 24.41 6.89 1.75
CA SER A 132 25.01 8.14 2.21
C SER A 132 24.04 9.29 1.94
N PRO A 133 23.98 10.35 2.77
CA PRO A 133 23.20 11.55 2.48
C PRO A 133 23.37 12.08 1.04
N ASP A 134 24.51 11.75 0.42
CA ASP A 134 24.94 12.16 -0.91
C ASP A 134 24.48 11.24 -2.07
N VAL A 135 23.93 10.05 -1.80
CA VAL A 135 23.46 9.13 -2.85
C VAL A 135 21.93 9.08 -2.84
N PRO A 136 21.26 9.52 -3.92
CA PRO A 136 19.80 9.50 -3.97
C PRO A 136 19.28 8.07 -3.88
N ASN A 137 18.36 7.80 -2.95
CA ASN A 137 17.65 6.54 -2.92
C ASN A 137 16.73 6.42 -4.15
N ARG A 138 17.09 5.52 -5.07
CA ARG A 138 16.43 5.22 -6.36
C ARG A 138 15.40 4.09 -6.28
N THR A 139 14.83 3.88 -5.10
CA THR A 139 13.86 2.82 -4.82
C THR A 139 12.46 3.39 -4.64
N LEU A 140 11.48 2.76 -5.29
CA LEU A 140 10.05 2.97 -5.01
C LEU A 140 9.50 1.79 -4.23
N LEU A 141 8.59 2.07 -3.29
CA LEU A 141 7.79 1.07 -2.60
C LEU A 141 6.41 1.02 -3.26
N VAL A 142 5.95 -0.18 -3.61
CA VAL A 142 4.57 -0.45 -3.97
C VAL A 142 3.96 -1.35 -2.90
N MET A 143 2.92 -0.86 -2.22
CA MET A 143 2.02 -1.72 -1.45
C MET A 143 0.97 -2.27 -2.41
N SER A 144 0.81 -3.58 -2.50
CA SER A 144 0.03 -4.22 -3.57
C SER A 144 -0.99 -5.20 -3.01
N GLY A 145 -2.25 -4.95 -3.37
CA GLY A 145 -3.42 -5.75 -2.99
C GLY A 145 -4.71 -4.94 -3.13
N GLY A 146 -5.68 -5.49 -3.84
CA GLY A 146 -6.97 -4.86 -4.10
C GLY A 146 -8.02 -5.07 -3.02
N SER A 147 -9.26 -4.72 -3.31
CA SER A 147 -10.40 -4.85 -2.39
C SER A 147 -10.90 -6.30 -2.33
N THR A 148 -10.09 -7.20 -1.78
CA THR A 148 -10.30 -8.66 -1.81
C THR A 148 -11.44 -9.17 -0.93
N LYS A 149 -12.02 -8.31 -0.07
CA LYS A 149 -13.14 -8.62 0.83
C LYS A 149 -14.34 -7.69 0.53
N PRO A 150 -14.89 -7.71 -0.69
CA PRO A 150 -15.91 -6.75 -1.11
C PRO A 150 -17.21 -6.85 -0.29
N SER A 151 -17.46 -7.97 0.37
CA SER A 151 -18.59 -8.14 1.29
C SER A 151 -18.44 -7.41 2.63
N LEU A 152 -17.20 -7.06 3.02
CA LEU A 152 -16.90 -6.38 4.28
C LEU A 152 -16.59 -4.90 4.06
N THR A 153 -15.82 -4.58 3.02
CA THR A 153 -15.36 -3.20 2.79
C THR A 153 -14.91 -2.98 1.34
N PRO A 154 -15.10 -1.77 0.78
CA PRO A 154 -14.50 -1.39 -0.49
C PRO A 154 -13.00 -1.04 -0.36
N LEU A 155 -12.45 -0.95 0.85
CA LEU A 155 -11.04 -0.61 1.10
C LEU A 155 -10.11 -1.68 0.52
N SER A 156 -9.10 -1.25 -0.25
CA SER A 156 -8.07 -2.13 -0.79
C SER A 156 -7.09 -2.57 0.30
N GLU A 157 -6.51 -3.76 0.15
CA GLU A 157 -5.47 -4.23 1.08
C GLU A 157 -4.25 -3.27 1.06
N ALA A 158 -3.84 -2.78 -0.10
CA ALA A 158 -2.75 -1.83 -0.26
C ALA A 158 -2.96 -0.52 0.53
N ARG A 159 -4.13 0.10 0.39
CA ARG A 159 -4.45 1.33 1.11
C ARG A 159 -4.59 1.10 2.61
N SER A 160 -5.12 -0.05 3.01
CA SER A 160 -5.21 -0.43 4.41
C SER A 160 -3.83 -0.58 5.06
N TYR A 161 -2.83 -1.10 4.35
CA TYR A 161 -1.45 -1.20 4.83
C TYR A 161 -0.81 0.18 5.01
N TYR A 162 -1.08 1.11 4.08
CA TYR A 162 -0.67 2.51 4.25
C TYR A 162 -1.32 3.14 5.49
N HIS A 163 -2.62 2.91 5.71
CA HIS A 163 -3.31 3.36 6.93
C HIS A 163 -2.68 2.74 8.18
N ALA A 164 -2.42 1.42 8.20
CA ALA A 164 -1.80 0.76 9.35
C ALA A 164 -0.43 1.36 9.69
N ALA A 165 0.42 1.59 8.69
CA ALA A 165 1.72 2.23 8.88
C ALA A 165 1.59 3.70 9.33
N LEU A 166 0.57 4.42 8.87
CA LEU A 166 0.30 5.79 9.31
C LEU A 166 -0.16 5.83 10.77
N ALA A 167 -1.09 4.94 11.16
CA ALA A 167 -1.57 4.80 12.53
C ALA A 167 -0.41 4.44 13.48
N HIS A 168 0.49 3.54 13.06
CA HIS A 168 1.70 3.21 13.81
C HIS A 168 2.58 4.45 14.05
N GLU A 169 2.89 5.24 13.02
CA GLU A 169 3.70 6.46 13.17
C GLU A 169 3.05 7.47 14.14
N LEU A 170 1.72 7.63 14.07
CA LEU A 170 0.98 8.51 14.96
C LEU A 170 1.00 8.02 16.42
N ALA A 171 0.87 6.71 16.64
CA ALA A 171 0.96 6.09 17.96
C ALA A 171 2.34 6.27 18.60
N GLU A 172 3.40 6.25 17.79
CA GLU A 172 4.78 6.56 18.20
C GLU A 172 5.05 8.06 18.45
N GLY A 173 4.01 8.91 18.31
CA GLY A 173 4.10 10.34 18.60
C GLY A 173 4.58 11.21 17.43
N ASN A 174 4.74 10.64 16.23
CA ASN A 174 5.14 11.38 15.04
C ASN A 174 3.99 12.24 14.50
N ARG A 175 3.82 13.43 15.09
CA ARG A 175 2.82 14.42 14.66
C ARG A 175 2.98 14.72 13.17
N GLY A 176 1.90 14.59 12.40
CA GLY A 176 1.92 14.73 10.94
C GLY A 176 2.19 13.43 10.16
N GLY A 177 2.13 12.27 10.81
CA GLY A 177 2.17 10.96 10.15
C GLY A 177 3.57 10.43 9.84
N GLY A 178 4.60 11.07 10.40
CA GLY A 178 5.99 10.61 10.38
C GLY A 178 6.54 10.30 8.99
N ARG A 179 7.42 9.29 8.92
CA ARG A 179 8.07 8.90 7.66
C ARG A 179 7.08 8.33 6.65
N THR A 180 6.04 7.64 7.12
CA THR A 180 4.99 7.05 6.25
C THR A 180 4.31 8.13 5.42
N TYR A 181 3.81 9.18 6.07
CA TYR A 181 3.16 10.29 5.36
C TYR A 181 4.15 11.04 4.45
N GLN A 182 5.36 11.33 4.95
CA GLN A 182 6.36 12.08 4.18
C GLN A 182 6.80 11.36 2.90
N LEU A 183 7.01 10.04 2.95
CA LEU A 183 7.39 9.25 1.79
C LEU A 183 6.23 9.12 0.80
N PHE A 184 5.01 8.91 1.30
CA PHE A 184 3.81 8.89 0.46
C PHE A 184 3.57 10.24 -0.24
N SER A 185 3.65 11.36 0.48
CA SER A 185 3.47 12.71 -0.09
C SER A 185 4.54 13.07 -1.12
N LYS A 186 5.73 12.46 -1.03
CA LYS A 186 6.82 12.61 -2.01
C LYS A 186 6.69 11.64 -3.20
N GLY A 187 5.62 10.85 -3.27
CA GLY A 187 5.41 9.87 -4.33
C GLY A 187 6.36 8.67 -4.29
N ARG A 188 6.99 8.40 -3.13
CA ARG A 188 7.94 7.29 -2.92
C ARG A 188 7.26 5.98 -2.55
N ILE A 189 6.05 6.07 -2.00
CA ILE A 189 5.14 4.96 -1.72
C ILE A 189 3.98 5.06 -2.72
N LEU A 190 3.79 4.03 -3.52
CA LEU A 190 2.69 3.87 -4.45
C LEU A 190 1.75 2.77 -3.94
N LEU A 191 0.48 2.84 -4.33
CA LEU A 191 -0.53 1.84 -4.00
C LEU A 191 -0.99 1.17 -5.29
N GLU A 192 -0.85 -0.15 -5.34
CA GLU A 192 -1.45 -1.00 -6.37
C GLU A 192 -2.69 -1.65 -5.76
N GLU A 193 -3.88 -1.23 -6.22
CA GLU A 193 -5.15 -1.51 -5.53
C GLU A 193 -6.05 -2.48 -6.30
N HIS A 194 -5.49 -3.28 -7.21
CA HIS A 194 -6.24 -4.18 -8.07
C HIS A 194 -5.82 -5.65 -7.95
N ALA A 195 -4.63 -5.95 -7.42
CA ALA A 195 -4.20 -7.34 -7.30
C ALA A 195 -5.10 -8.17 -6.38
N ALA A 196 -5.64 -9.27 -6.91
CA ALA A 196 -6.46 -10.22 -6.18
C ALA A 196 -5.66 -11.44 -5.70
N ASP A 197 -4.41 -11.62 -6.11
CA ASP A 197 -3.53 -12.70 -5.70
C ASP A 197 -2.05 -12.35 -5.78
N SER A 198 -1.19 -13.29 -5.37
CA SER A 198 0.26 -13.08 -5.33
C SER A 198 0.94 -12.91 -6.69
N PHE A 199 0.38 -13.47 -7.76
CA PHE A 199 0.94 -13.27 -9.10
C PHE A 199 0.65 -11.85 -9.56
N GLN A 200 -0.59 -11.39 -9.38
CA GLN A 200 -0.99 -10.02 -9.66
C GLN A 200 -0.23 -9.03 -8.76
N ASN A 201 0.06 -9.37 -7.50
CA ASN A 201 0.87 -8.51 -6.65
C ASN A 201 2.26 -8.22 -7.27
N LEU A 202 2.88 -9.24 -7.88
CA LEU A 202 4.15 -9.08 -8.59
C LEU A 202 3.96 -8.29 -9.89
N LEU A 203 3.09 -8.78 -10.77
CA LEU A 203 2.92 -8.23 -12.11
C LEU A 203 2.46 -6.78 -12.05
N PHE A 204 1.38 -6.48 -11.34
CA PHE A 204 0.79 -5.13 -11.33
C PHE A 204 1.71 -4.12 -10.66
N SER A 205 2.51 -4.52 -9.67
CA SER A 205 3.54 -3.65 -9.10
C SER A 205 4.64 -3.29 -10.12
N ILE A 206 5.06 -4.25 -10.96
CA ILE A 206 6.00 -4.02 -12.06
C ILE A 206 5.41 -3.02 -13.07
N LEU A 207 4.13 -3.21 -13.43
CA LEU A 207 3.45 -2.35 -14.39
C LEU A 207 3.25 -0.93 -13.84
N LEU A 208 2.84 -0.80 -12.59
CA LEU A 208 2.70 0.49 -11.91
C LEU A 208 4.04 1.23 -11.85
N PHE A 209 5.14 0.51 -11.56
CA PHE A 209 6.48 1.08 -11.62
C PHE A 209 6.82 1.57 -13.04
N ARG A 210 6.51 0.78 -14.07
CA ARG A 210 6.76 1.13 -15.48
C ARG A 210 5.93 2.34 -15.94
N GLN A 211 4.68 2.45 -15.52
CA GLN A 211 3.81 3.58 -15.81
C GLN A 211 4.29 4.85 -15.10
N THR A 212 4.81 4.71 -13.86
CA THR A 212 5.27 5.83 -13.04
C THR A 212 6.64 6.36 -13.49
N THR A 213 7.58 5.48 -13.81
CA THR A 213 8.99 5.84 -14.05
C THR A 213 9.40 5.84 -15.53
N GLY A 214 8.53 5.33 -16.41
CA GLY A 214 8.83 5.14 -17.83
C GLY A 214 9.74 3.96 -18.15
N ARG A 215 10.18 3.17 -17.15
CA ARG A 215 11.09 2.02 -17.34
C ARG A 215 10.73 0.85 -16.42
N TYR A 216 11.14 -0.36 -16.79
CA TYR A 216 11.00 -1.52 -15.91
C TYR A 216 12.07 -1.50 -14.81
N PRO A 217 11.77 -2.02 -13.59
CA PRO A 217 12.74 -2.01 -12.49
C PRO A 217 13.93 -2.93 -12.81
N LYS A 218 15.14 -2.50 -12.46
CA LYS A 218 16.35 -3.32 -12.55
C LYS A 218 16.39 -4.39 -11.46
N GLN A 219 15.93 -4.07 -10.26
CA GLN A 219 15.91 -4.98 -9.11
C GLN A 219 14.55 -4.96 -8.43
N ILE A 220 14.05 -6.14 -8.06
CA ILE A 220 12.82 -6.32 -7.29
C ILE A 220 13.14 -6.95 -5.94
N ARG A 221 12.62 -6.36 -4.86
CA ARG A 221 12.53 -7.00 -3.55
C ARG A 221 11.06 -7.19 -3.18
N VAL A 222 10.64 -8.44 -3.02
CA VAL A 222 9.28 -8.77 -2.57
C VAL A 222 9.30 -9.00 -1.06
N ILE A 223 8.45 -8.29 -0.33
CA ILE A 223 8.20 -8.46 1.11
C ILE A 223 6.86 -9.18 1.25
N THR A 224 6.90 -10.37 1.85
CA THR A 224 5.77 -11.29 2.03
C THR A 224 6.12 -12.29 3.13
N HIS A 225 5.21 -13.22 3.44
CA HIS A 225 5.54 -14.42 4.23
C HIS A 225 6.71 -15.21 3.62
N ALA A 226 7.65 -15.65 4.45
CA ALA A 226 8.81 -16.44 4.02
C ALA A 226 8.38 -17.79 3.43
N PHE A 227 7.33 -18.42 3.97
CA PHE A 227 6.80 -19.66 3.40
C PHE A 227 6.24 -19.51 1.98
N LYS A 228 5.99 -18.28 1.49
CA LYS A 228 5.56 -18.00 0.10
C LYS A 228 6.74 -17.77 -0.87
N ALA A 229 7.98 -17.71 -0.38
CA ALA A 229 9.12 -17.31 -1.20
C ALA A 229 9.31 -18.16 -2.46
N ARG A 230 9.19 -19.50 -2.33
CA ARG A 230 9.27 -20.42 -3.46
C ARG A 230 8.23 -20.13 -4.53
N ARG A 231 7.01 -19.76 -4.15
CA ARG A 231 5.96 -19.43 -5.12
C ARG A 231 6.34 -18.23 -5.99
N PHE A 232 6.99 -17.22 -5.41
CA PHE A 232 7.46 -16.06 -6.18
C PHE A 232 8.67 -16.38 -7.05
N LEU A 233 9.67 -17.08 -6.50
CA LEU A 233 10.95 -17.31 -7.17
C LEU A 233 10.91 -18.46 -8.18
N ASP A 234 10.16 -19.53 -7.88
CA ASP A 234 10.14 -20.76 -8.68
C ASP A 234 8.99 -20.76 -9.70
N LEU A 235 7.91 -19.99 -9.47
CA LEU A 235 6.71 -19.98 -10.32
C LEU A 235 6.42 -18.60 -10.91
N HIS A 236 6.12 -17.59 -10.08
CA HIS A 236 5.62 -16.30 -10.58
C HIS A 236 6.64 -15.55 -11.43
N ALA A 237 7.86 -15.32 -10.93
CA ALA A 237 8.89 -14.65 -11.72
C ALA A 237 9.25 -15.43 -13.00
N PRO A 238 9.47 -16.76 -12.96
CA PRO A 238 9.69 -17.56 -14.17
C PRO A 238 8.54 -17.53 -15.18
N SER A 239 7.28 -17.49 -14.72
CA SER A 239 6.12 -17.44 -15.62
C SER A 239 6.08 -16.21 -16.53
N ILE A 240 6.71 -15.12 -16.10
CA ILE A 240 6.89 -13.89 -16.90
C ILE A 240 8.34 -13.70 -17.33
N ARG A 241 9.16 -14.77 -17.30
CA ARG A 241 10.60 -14.75 -17.61
C ARG A 241 11.35 -13.59 -16.95
N TRP A 242 10.97 -13.23 -15.73
CA TRP A 242 11.72 -12.23 -14.96
C TRP A 242 13.08 -12.81 -14.59
N PRO A 243 14.20 -12.09 -14.82
CA PRO A 243 15.52 -12.65 -14.55
C PRO A 243 15.74 -12.95 -13.05
N SER A 244 16.22 -14.15 -12.75
CA SER A 244 16.32 -14.66 -11.38
C SER A 244 17.25 -13.84 -10.47
N GLU A 245 18.26 -13.20 -11.04
CA GLU A 245 19.22 -12.33 -10.38
C GLU A 245 18.71 -10.90 -10.16
N ARG A 246 17.50 -10.60 -10.65
CA ARG A 246 16.81 -9.31 -10.54
C ARG A 246 15.60 -9.36 -9.62
N ILE A 247 15.45 -10.43 -8.85
CA ILE A 247 14.37 -10.58 -7.87
C ILE A 247 14.87 -11.31 -6.62
N GLN A 248 14.46 -10.81 -5.46
CA GLN A 248 14.68 -11.46 -4.16
C GLN A 248 13.44 -11.35 -3.28
N VAL A 249 13.28 -12.28 -2.33
CA VAL A 249 12.20 -12.26 -1.33
C VAL A 249 12.78 -11.97 0.05
N GLN A 250 12.25 -10.95 0.72
CA GLN A 250 12.41 -10.71 2.15
C GLN A 250 11.20 -11.32 2.87
N GLY A 251 11.38 -12.54 3.38
CA GLY A 251 10.36 -13.30 4.06
C GLY A 251 10.19 -12.89 5.52
N ILE A 252 8.97 -12.56 5.94
CA ILE A 252 8.61 -12.27 7.34
C ILE A 252 7.38 -13.12 7.70
N ASP A 253 7.58 -14.13 8.54
CA ASP A 253 6.52 -15.05 8.98
C ASP A 253 5.96 -14.62 10.35
N PRO A 254 4.70 -14.98 10.66
CA PRO A 254 4.17 -14.83 12.00
C PRO A 254 4.91 -15.73 12.98
N VAL A 255 4.87 -15.34 14.26
CA VAL A 255 5.32 -16.20 15.34
C VAL A 255 4.40 -17.42 15.39
N MET A 256 4.98 -18.62 15.24
CA MET A 256 4.27 -19.89 15.18
C MET A 256 5.03 -20.97 15.94
N SER A 257 4.31 -21.92 16.51
CA SER A 257 4.92 -23.17 16.99
C SER A 257 5.48 -23.99 15.83
N GLY A 258 6.34 -24.98 16.12
CA GLY A 258 6.89 -25.88 15.09
C GLY A 258 5.81 -26.64 14.31
N ALA A 259 4.76 -27.10 15.00
CA ALA A 259 3.65 -27.82 14.39
C ALA A 259 2.80 -26.93 13.47
N GLU A 260 2.49 -25.71 13.90
CA GLU A 260 1.75 -24.72 13.09
C GLU A 260 2.55 -24.29 11.86
N ARG A 261 3.87 -24.11 12.01
CA ARG A 261 4.76 -23.83 10.89
C ARG A 261 4.71 -24.94 9.85
N GLU A 262 4.78 -26.20 10.28
CA GLU A 262 4.70 -27.34 9.36
C GLU A 262 3.34 -27.41 8.64
N GLN A 263 2.24 -27.19 9.38
CA GLN A 263 0.90 -27.13 8.80
C GLN A 263 0.77 -25.99 7.79
N THR A 264 1.32 -24.82 8.09
CA THR A 264 1.32 -23.64 7.22
C THR A 264 2.09 -23.90 5.93
N ILE A 265 3.27 -24.52 6.03
CA ILE A 265 4.08 -24.90 4.86
C ILE A 265 3.35 -25.92 3.99
N ARG A 266 2.75 -26.97 4.59
CA ARG A 266 1.94 -27.95 3.84
C ARG A 266 0.72 -27.32 3.18
N GLY A 267 0.07 -26.39 3.88
CA GLY A 267 -1.08 -25.64 3.37
C GLY A 267 -0.71 -24.75 2.18
N GLU A 268 0.40 -24.02 2.28
CA GLU A 268 0.95 -23.23 1.18
C GLU A 268 1.35 -24.11 0.01
N GLU A 269 2.06 -25.23 0.21
CA GLU A 269 2.43 -26.14 -0.88
C GLU A 269 1.19 -26.64 -1.63
N LYS A 270 0.16 -27.08 -0.90
CA LYS A 270 -1.05 -27.69 -1.48
C LYS A 270 -2.00 -26.67 -2.13
N HIS A 271 -2.25 -25.55 -1.46
CA HIS A 271 -3.31 -24.61 -1.84
C HIS A 271 -2.78 -23.30 -2.44
N GLY A 272 -1.52 -22.98 -2.17
CA GLY A 272 -0.84 -21.77 -2.58
C GLY A 272 0.12 -21.98 -3.74
N PHE A 273 0.91 -23.06 -3.76
CA PHE A 273 1.94 -23.34 -4.76
C PHE A 273 1.42 -24.27 -5.87
N ALA A 274 0.93 -25.46 -5.53
CA ALA A 274 0.55 -26.49 -6.50
C ALA A 274 -0.43 -26.04 -7.61
N PRO A 275 -1.45 -25.19 -7.34
CA PRO A 275 -2.34 -24.71 -8.41
C PRO A 275 -1.63 -23.96 -9.54
N TRP A 276 -0.52 -23.28 -9.26
CA TRP A 276 0.21 -22.48 -10.24
C TRP A 276 1.15 -23.32 -11.13
N LEU A 277 1.40 -24.58 -10.79
CA LEU A 277 2.20 -25.48 -11.64
C LEU A 277 1.54 -25.73 -13.00
N GLN A 278 0.22 -25.75 -13.04
CA GLN A 278 -0.58 -26.02 -14.24
C GLN A 278 -1.25 -24.75 -14.80
N ASP A 279 -1.26 -23.67 -14.03
CA ASP A 279 -1.92 -22.40 -14.37
C ASP A 279 -1.03 -21.23 -13.93
N GLN A 280 0.06 -21.03 -14.66
CA GLN A 280 1.14 -20.11 -14.27
C GLN A 280 0.70 -18.64 -14.27
N LEU A 281 -0.32 -18.27 -15.04
CA LEU A 281 -0.83 -16.90 -15.15
C LEU A 281 -2.17 -16.70 -14.40
N GLY A 282 -2.73 -17.77 -13.82
CA GLY A 282 -3.98 -17.76 -13.07
C GLY A 282 -5.22 -17.53 -13.93
N THR A 283 -5.19 -17.95 -15.20
CA THR A 283 -6.31 -17.81 -16.15
C THR A 283 -7.17 -19.07 -16.24
N GLY A 284 -6.74 -20.19 -15.66
CA GLY A 284 -7.53 -21.40 -15.54
C GLY A 284 -8.70 -21.25 -14.57
N ASP A 285 -9.72 -22.08 -14.74
CA ASP A 285 -11.01 -21.97 -14.06
C ASP A 285 -10.90 -21.82 -12.53
N PHE A 286 -10.00 -22.56 -11.89
CA PHE A 286 -9.83 -22.56 -10.44
C PHE A 286 -9.29 -21.22 -9.92
N LEU A 287 -8.18 -20.72 -10.49
CA LEU A 287 -7.57 -19.47 -10.04
C LEU A 287 -8.37 -18.26 -10.50
N ALA A 288 -8.91 -18.28 -11.72
CA ALA A 288 -9.82 -17.25 -12.21
C ALA A 288 -11.08 -17.12 -11.33
N SER A 289 -11.67 -18.25 -10.90
CA SER A 289 -12.81 -18.22 -9.98
C SER A 289 -12.43 -17.68 -8.60
N LYS A 290 -11.23 -17.98 -8.09
CA LYS A 290 -10.71 -17.36 -6.86
C LYS A 290 -10.56 -15.85 -7.00
N ARG A 291 -10.05 -15.36 -8.13
CA ARG A 291 -9.95 -13.92 -8.44
C ARG A 291 -11.32 -13.27 -8.44
N ARG A 292 -12.30 -13.83 -9.16
CA ARG A 292 -13.69 -13.32 -9.20
C ARG A 292 -14.33 -13.25 -7.81
N ASN A 293 -14.13 -14.27 -6.96
CA ASN A 293 -14.63 -14.27 -5.58
C ASN A 293 -14.01 -13.17 -4.70
N ARG A 294 -12.85 -12.62 -5.10
CA ARG A 294 -12.17 -11.49 -4.46
C ARG A 294 -12.49 -10.16 -5.14
N GLY A 295 -13.48 -10.12 -6.03
CA GLY A 295 -13.90 -8.89 -6.72
C GLY A 295 -13.05 -8.50 -7.92
N TRP A 296 -12.21 -9.41 -8.46
CA TRP A 296 -11.47 -9.14 -9.69
C TRP A 296 -12.42 -8.98 -10.88
N ASP A 297 -12.28 -7.87 -11.59
CA ASP A 297 -12.98 -7.56 -12.84
C ASP A 297 -11.98 -7.62 -13.99
N GLU A 298 -12.25 -8.48 -14.99
CA GLU A 298 -11.39 -8.66 -16.15
C GLU A 298 -11.28 -7.38 -16.99
N GLN A 299 -12.23 -6.45 -16.92
CA GLN A 299 -12.18 -5.17 -17.63
C GLN A 299 -11.08 -4.24 -17.08
N VAL A 300 -10.73 -4.39 -15.80
CA VAL A 300 -9.65 -3.61 -15.15
C VAL A 300 -8.29 -3.92 -15.78
N ALA A 301 -8.13 -5.13 -16.34
CA ALA A 301 -6.92 -5.54 -17.03
C ALA A 301 -6.53 -4.59 -18.18
N GLU A 302 -7.50 -4.04 -18.91
CA GLU A 302 -7.24 -3.12 -20.01
C GLU A 302 -6.74 -1.75 -19.52
N GLN A 303 -7.29 -1.27 -18.40
CA GLN A 303 -6.90 -0.01 -17.78
C GLN A 303 -5.49 -0.10 -17.21
N LEU A 304 -5.18 -1.19 -16.50
CA LEU A 304 -3.84 -1.44 -15.96
C LEU A 304 -2.78 -1.53 -17.05
N ALA A 305 -3.16 -1.95 -18.26
CA ALA A 305 -2.25 -2.10 -19.37
C ALA A 305 -2.20 -0.88 -20.30
N GLU A 306 -2.91 0.21 -19.98
CA GLU A 306 -2.90 1.43 -20.76
C GLU A 306 -1.47 2.04 -20.79
N GLY A 307 -1.05 2.49 -21.98
CA GLY A 307 0.29 3.06 -22.19
C GLY A 307 1.45 2.05 -22.20
N LEU A 308 1.21 0.76 -21.97
CA LEU A 308 2.25 -0.28 -21.98
C LEU A 308 2.53 -0.85 -23.38
N GLU A 309 3.70 -1.49 -23.50
CA GLU A 309 4.10 -2.27 -24.67
C GLU A 309 3.10 -3.42 -24.94
N VAL A 310 2.95 -3.79 -26.22
CA VAL A 310 2.01 -4.86 -26.64
C VAL A 310 2.28 -6.16 -25.88
N SER A 311 3.56 -6.52 -25.73
CA SER A 311 3.94 -7.75 -25.03
C SER A 311 3.57 -7.74 -23.55
N ALA A 312 3.65 -6.58 -22.86
CA ALA A 312 3.20 -6.45 -21.48
C ALA A 312 1.67 -6.55 -21.37
N LYS A 313 0.93 -5.99 -22.34
CA LYS A 313 -0.54 -6.12 -22.43
C LYS A 313 -0.97 -7.58 -22.60
N GLU A 314 -0.24 -8.36 -23.38
CA GLU A 314 -0.52 -9.79 -23.56
C GLU A 314 -0.34 -10.58 -22.26
N VAL A 315 0.70 -10.28 -21.47
CA VAL A 315 0.91 -10.93 -20.16
C VAL A 315 -0.24 -10.65 -19.21
N VAL A 316 -0.73 -9.42 -19.17
CA VAL A 316 -1.92 -9.05 -18.37
C VAL A 316 -3.17 -9.81 -18.80
N LYS A 317 -3.30 -10.12 -20.10
CA LYS A 317 -4.37 -10.95 -20.67
C LYS A 317 -4.12 -12.46 -20.52
N GLY A 318 -3.04 -12.85 -19.86
CA GLY A 318 -2.71 -14.25 -19.61
C GLY A 318 -2.07 -14.97 -20.79
N THR A 319 -1.29 -14.26 -21.60
CA THR A 319 -0.46 -14.84 -22.66
C THR A 319 0.97 -14.32 -22.54
N VAL A 320 1.96 -15.22 -22.57
CA VAL A 320 3.38 -14.82 -22.54
C VAL A 320 3.91 -14.79 -23.98
N PRO A 321 4.21 -13.61 -24.54
CA PRO A 321 4.73 -13.48 -25.90
C PRO A 321 6.18 -13.94 -26.02
N GLU A 322 6.71 -14.02 -27.23
CA GLU A 322 8.09 -14.47 -27.49
C GLU A 322 9.15 -13.56 -26.85
N HIS A 323 8.89 -12.25 -26.81
CA HIS A 323 9.81 -11.25 -26.25
C HIS A 323 9.11 -10.34 -25.24
N LEU A 324 9.65 -10.27 -24.02
CA LEU A 324 9.17 -9.34 -22.99
C LEU A 324 10.08 -8.13 -22.86
N PRO A 325 9.51 -6.95 -22.52
CA PRO A 325 10.28 -5.70 -22.52
C PRO A 325 11.30 -5.61 -21.37
N TRP A 326 11.22 -6.50 -20.38
CA TRP A 326 12.17 -6.58 -19.26
C TRP A 326 13.27 -7.63 -19.44
N GLU A 327 13.24 -8.42 -20.51
CA GLU A 327 14.27 -9.44 -20.80
C GLU A 327 15.56 -8.82 -21.33
N SER A 328 15.50 -7.64 -21.94
CA SER A 328 16.69 -6.98 -22.48
C SER A 328 17.61 -6.55 -21.34
N THR A 329 18.73 -7.24 -21.21
CA THR A 329 19.90 -6.75 -20.48
C THR A 329 20.29 -5.43 -21.13
N VAL A 330 20.09 -4.31 -20.43
CA VAL A 330 20.83 -3.10 -20.74
C VAL A 330 22.30 -3.47 -20.48
N VAL A 331 23.02 -3.76 -21.57
CA VAL A 331 24.48 -3.79 -21.62
C VAL A 331 24.99 -2.38 -21.32
#